data_AF-C3YAU8-F1
#
_entry.id   AF-C3YAU8-F1
#
_cell.length_a   1.000
_cell.length_b   1.000
_cell.length_c   1.000
_cell.angle_alpha   90.00
_cell.angle_beta   90.00
_cell.angle_gamma   90.00
#
_symmetry.space_group_name_H-M   'P 1'
#
loop_
_entity.id
_entity.type
_entity.pdbx_description
1 polymer ?
#
loop_
_entity_poly.entity_id
_entity_poly.type
_entity_poly.pdbx_seq_one_letter_code
_entity_poly.pdbx_strand_id
1 'polypeptide(L)'
;MSALNLLVLLATLFLVSAGWVLADNLEKTPVDELRERGFQVTDGCVNHKHGDQWASTTKGLNCACSRGRSLCYPVTCLPDTRLAVFKGRWDCVFDDDDEYDKHSADPLPDPKAGLTQETRMDAQHTKTGNASPRTGITGLDVFSALFAVVGDIADNFDQTEAQLQEIKDKLEELDQQINQLSSQISNLHAAVEAGNQWVAGVILYGRYEQRLRFLLHYLNARLSVDDNGQFQPDSRAQEWADEVLGLSSDGVEEILFHLHDMMMGTSGLFGGRSLFLIYEARMEAASNRYWNQVHDFLEYVVSLEVSGYAAKRTALHIKGRSSKTADILDVGRERIRQQGAYLDPFVKEWPTGTYGLPMTNTGCPAFADVTWHEGQRFQDQDGASLSSWSSGLHFPSNTYYGGHMIQKFCMKTFSYEGSGNWPRGSYCIFQKWSCPSGFQTGSVYWDDEDNGNDNTVSGSYPDGVYNTNTRIYFCCRSDGNRRTPILLPSRRPFYLFRQSSYGCQEVLNMRVTEEYYLWDDENSYNDDTNWGSHPYDSGDGRNHKLWYCYYQPN
;
A
#
# COMPACT_ATOMS: atom_id res chain seq x y z
N MET A 1 -4.72 -46.38 -8.03
CA MET A 1 -4.75 -44.98 -7.55
C MET A 1 -4.64 -44.08 -8.77
N SER A 2 -5.58 -43.15 -8.98
CA SER A 2 -5.57 -42.27 -10.15
C SER A 2 -4.42 -41.26 -10.06
N ALA A 3 -3.92 -40.80 -11.22
CA ALA A 3 -2.92 -39.73 -11.31
C ALA A 3 -3.34 -38.46 -10.55
N LEU A 4 -4.67 -38.23 -10.44
CA LEU A 4 -5.27 -37.15 -9.64
C LEU A 4 -4.98 -37.29 -8.14
N ASN A 5 -5.03 -38.51 -7.59
CA ASN A 5 -4.73 -38.75 -6.18
C ASN A 5 -3.22 -38.64 -5.87
N LEU A 6 -2.35 -38.90 -6.85
CA LEU A 6 -0.90 -38.72 -6.70
C LEU A 6 -0.50 -37.24 -6.79
N LEU A 7 -1.16 -36.45 -7.64
CA LEU A 7 -0.99 -34.99 -7.72
C LEU A 7 -1.52 -34.27 -6.47
N VAL A 8 -2.64 -34.72 -5.90
CA VAL A 8 -3.15 -34.17 -4.63
C VAL A 8 -2.23 -34.55 -3.46
N LEU A 9 -1.67 -35.77 -3.43
CA LEU A 9 -0.67 -36.14 -2.41
C LEU A 9 0.65 -35.38 -2.58
N LEU A 10 1.14 -35.18 -3.81
CA LEU A 10 2.38 -34.45 -4.07
C LEU A 10 2.21 -32.94 -3.83
N ALA A 11 1.04 -32.36 -4.14
CA ALA A 11 0.72 -30.97 -3.83
C ALA A 11 0.56 -30.74 -2.32
N THR A 12 -0.04 -31.69 -1.59
CA THR A 12 -0.10 -31.62 -0.12
C THR A 12 1.27 -31.86 0.52
N LEU A 13 2.11 -32.75 0.00
CA LEU A 13 3.50 -32.92 0.45
C LEU A 13 4.40 -31.72 0.11
N PHE A 14 4.20 -31.04 -1.03
CA PHE A 14 4.92 -29.80 -1.37
C PHE A 14 4.45 -28.59 -0.54
N LEU A 15 3.16 -28.49 -0.23
CA LEU A 15 2.63 -27.46 0.69
C LEU A 15 3.10 -27.70 2.12
N VAL A 16 3.25 -28.97 2.53
CA VAL A 16 3.84 -29.33 3.82
C VAL A 16 5.37 -29.13 3.81
N SER A 17 6.11 -29.44 2.74
CA SER A 17 7.58 -29.24 2.75
C SER A 17 7.99 -27.78 2.54
N ALA A 18 7.27 -27.00 1.73
CA ALA A 18 7.51 -25.57 1.57
C ALA A 18 7.04 -24.75 2.79
N GLY A 19 6.00 -25.23 3.49
CA GLY A 19 5.55 -24.68 4.76
C GLY A 19 6.47 -25.00 5.94
N TRP A 20 7.30 -26.05 5.85
CA TRP A 20 8.21 -26.45 6.93
C TRP A 20 9.66 -25.95 6.76
N VAL A 21 10.10 -25.58 5.55
CA VAL A 21 11.48 -25.13 5.31
C VAL A 21 11.67 -23.60 5.44
N LEU A 22 10.59 -22.82 5.57
CA LEU A 22 10.64 -21.38 5.89
C LEU A 22 9.98 -20.99 7.22
N ALA A 23 9.45 -21.97 7.97
CA ALA A 23 8.79 -21.71 9.26
C ALA A 23 9.69 -21.94 10.49
N ASP A 24 10.90 -22.46 10.31
CA ASP A 24 11.74 -22.92 11.44
C ASP A 24 12.96 -22.04 11.75
N ASN A 25 13.02 -20.79 11.24
CA ASN A 25 14.13 -19.86 11.54
C ASN A 25 13.72 -18.41 11.86
N LEU A 26 12.47 -18.15 12.23
CA LEU A 26 12.08 -16.88 12.87
C LEU A 26 11.39 -17.17 14.22
N GLU A 27 12.20 -17.58 15.18
CA GLU A 27 11.78 -17.78 16.56
C GLU A 27 12.16 -16.59 17.46
N LYS A 28 11.15 -16.13 18.21
CA LYS A 28 11.20 -15.52 19.54
C LYS A 28 11.88 -14.15 19.62
N THR A 29 11.08 -13.07 19.60
CA THR A 29 11.43 -11.87 20.36
C THR A 29 11.85 -12.33 21.77
N PRO A 30 13.09 -12.09 22.22
CA PRO A 30 13.57 -12.53 23.52
C PRO A 30 12.62 -12.08 24.63
N VAL A 31 12.46 -12.92 25.65
CA VAL A 31 11.59 -12.59 26.81
C VAL A 31 12.04 -11.28 27.46
N ASP A 32 13.34 -11.04 27.49
CA ASP A 32 13.93 -9.82 28.05
C ASP A 32 13.54 -8.59 27.23
N GLU A 33 13.55 -8.67 25.89
CA GLU A 33 13.08 -7.58 25.02
C GLU A 33 11.57 -7.32 25.19
N LEU A 34 10.76 -8.37 25.35
CA LEU A 34 9.33 -8.21 25.64
C LEU A 34 9.09 -7.54 26.99
N ARG A 35 9.90 -7.86 28.00
CA ARG A 35 9.83 -7.22 29.33
C ARG A 35 10.28 -5.77 29.30
N GLU A 36 11.33 -5.46 28.54
CA GLU A 36 11.78 -4.07 28.29
C GLU A 36 10.67 -3.24 27.64
N ARG A 37 9.86 -3.84 26.76
CA ARG A 37 8.68 -3.22 26.14
C ARG A 37 7.44 -3.20 27.04
N GLY A 38 7.59 -3.55 28.33
CA GLY A 38 6.54 -3.45 29.34
C GLY A 38 5.59 -4.64 29.41
N PHE A 39 5.90 -5.77 28.79
CA PHE A 39 5.10 -6.99 28.96
C PHE A 39 5.48 -7.76 30.22
N GLN A 40 4.45 -8.21 30.92
CA GLN A 40 4.55 -9.32 31.84
C GLN A 40 4.42 -10.62 31.03
N VAL A 41 5.52 -11.36 30.96
CA VAL A 41 5.60 -12.63 30.22
C VAL A 41 5.50 -13.80 31.19
N THR A 42 4.50 -14.66 31.02
CA THR A 42 4.33 -15.90 31.78
C THR A 42 4.27 -17.10 30.85
N ASP A 43 4.81 -18.24 31.31
CA ASP A 43 4.70 -19.50 30.57
C ASP A 43 3.29 -20.09 30.73
N GLY A 44 2.73 -20.55 29.61
CA GLY A 44 1.36 -21.04 29.50
C GLY A 44 0.32 -19.95 29.22
N CYS A 45 -0.81 -20.35 28.65
CA CYS A 45 -1.92 -19.46 28.28
C CYS A 45 -3.20 -19.65 29.10
N VAL A 46 -3.16 -20.39 30.22
CA VAL A 46 -4.28 -20.62 31.16
C VAL A 46 -5.67 -20.67 30.49
N ASN A 47 -6.02 -21.79 29.86
CA ASN A 47 -7.29 -22.03 29.14
C ASN A 47 -7.54 -21.20 27.88
N HIS A 48 -6.61 -20.34 27.48
CA HIS A 48 -6.67 -19.59 26.22
C HIS A 48 -5.87 -20.28 25.11
N LYS A 49 -6.40 -20.22 23.89
CA LYS A 49 -5.73 -20.67 22.68
C LYS A 49 -4.83 -19.57 22.13
N HIS A 50 -3.88 -19.96 21.30
CA HIS A 50 -3.02 -19.00 20.61
C HIS A 50 -3.87 -18.00 19.81
N GLY A 51 -3.58 -16.70 19.97
CA GLY A 51 -4.32 -15.60 19.35
C GLY A 51 -5.39 -14.99 20.26
N ASP A 52 -5.87 -15.72 21.27
CA ASP A 52 -6.86 -15.19 22.22
C ASP A 52 -6.31 -13.96 22.96
N GLN A 53 -7.17 -12.96 23.17
CA GLN A 53 -6.94 -11.80 24.02
C GLN A 53 -8.03 -11.68 25.09
N TRP A 54 -7.67 -11.26 26.29
CA TRP A 54 -8.61 -11.17 27.40
C TRP A 54 -8.20 -10.15 28.47
N ALA A 55 -9.18 -9.66 29.21
CA ALA A 55 -9.00 -8.98 30.48
C ALA A 55 -8.53 -9.98 31.54
N SER A 56 -7.33 -9.76 32.11
CA SER A 56 -6.82 -10.55 33.23
C SER A 56 -7.71 -10.43 34.46
N THR A 57 -7.66 -11.45 35.31
CA THR A 57 -8.26 -11.43 36.65
C THR A 57 -7.58 -10.41 37.56
N THR A 58 -6.31 -10.08 37.30
CA THR A 58 -5.67 -8.91 37.91
C THR A 58 -6.23 -7.64 37.26
N LYS A 59 -6.88 -6.79 38.06
CA LYS A 59 -7.54 -5.57 37.59
C LYS A 59 -6.59 -4.70 36.77
N GLY A 60 -7.01 -4.30 35.57
CA GLY A 60 -6.26 -3.38 34.71
C GLY A 60 -5.10 -4.03 33.93
N LEU A 61 -5.10 -5.35 33.73
CA LEU A 61 -4.11 -6.05 32.90
C LEU A 61 -4.79 -6.73 31.72
N ASN A 62 -4.43 -6.35 30.50
CA ASN A 62 -4.85 -7.06 29.29
C ASN A 62 -3.80 -8.09 28.91
N CYS A 63 -4.22 -9.29 28.54
CA CYS A 63 -3.36 -10.41 28.21
C CYS A 63 -3.69 -10.98 26.84
N ALA A 64 -2.71 -11.63 26.23
CA ALA A 64 -2.88 -12.38 25.02
C ALA A 64 -2.01 -13.64 24.99
N CYS A 65 -2.48 -14.68 24.30
CA CYS A 65 -1.77 -15.95 24.20
C CYS A 65 -0.93 -16.03 22.93
N SER A 66 0.40 -16.12 23.11
CA SER A 66 1.36 -16.26 22.02
C SER A 66 2.25 -17.48 22.22
N ARG A 67 2.15 -18.48 21.33
CA ARG A 67 3.00 -19.69 21.29
C ARG A 67 3.25 -20.33 22.67
N GLY A 68 2.19 -20.49 23.46
CA GLY A 68 2.26 -21.10 24.78
C GLY A 68 2.81 -20.19 25.89
N ARG A 69 2.84 -18.87 25.68
CA ARG A 69 3.10 -17.85 26.72
C ARG A 69 1.96 -16.85 26.78
N SER A 70 1.66 -16.32 27.96
CA SER A 70 0.79 -15.15 28.09
C SER A 70 1.64 -13.89 28.10
N LEU A 71 1.25 -12.91 27.30
CA LEU A 71 1.84 -11.58 27.23
C LEU A 71 0.82 -10.60 27.80
N CYS A 72 1.10 -10.02 28.97
CA CYS A 72 0.17 -9.12 29.64
C CYS A 72 0.73 -7.70 29.78
N TYR A 73 -0.11 -6.69 29.61
CA TYR A 73 0.26 -5.27 29.69
C TYR A 73 -0.76 -4.48 30.54
N PRO A 74 -0.30 -3.50 31.33
CA PRO A 74 -1.18 -2.70 32.17
C PRO A 74 -2.00 -1.70 31.34
N VAL A 75 -3.20 -1.38 31.83
CA VAL A 75 -4.07 -0.31 31.34
C VAL A 75 -4.12 0.77 32.40
N THR A 76 -3.63 1.96 32.04
CA THR A 76 -3.58 3.13 32.92
C THR A 76 -4.64 4.13 32.49
N CYS A 77 -5.60 4.42 33.37
CA CYS A 77 -6.69 5.37 33.12
C CYS A 77 -6.43 6.73 33.75
N LEU A 78 -6.99 7.78 33.15
CA LEU A 78 -6.97 9.14 33.69
C LEU A 78 -7.87 9.24 34.94
N PRO A 79 -7.62 10.20 35.86
CA PRO A 79 -8.31 10.27 37.16
C PRO A 79 -9.85 10.32 37.14
N ASP A 80 -10.48 10.85 36.09
CA ASP A 80 -11.94 10.92 35.92
C ASP A 80 -12.51 9.81 35.01
N THR A 81 -11.73 8.74 34.84
CA THR A 81 -12.13 7.58 34.05
C THR A 81 -11.92 6.32 34.87
N ARG A 82 -12.83 5.36 34.70
CA ARG A 82 -12.76 4.08 35.39
C ARG A 82 -12.34 2.98 34.44
N LEU A 83 -11.61 2.02 35.00
CA LEU A 83 -11.35 0.74 34.34
C LEU A 83 -12.68 -0.03 34.21
N ALA A 84 -13.06 -0.35 32.98
CA ALA A 84 -14.18 -1.22 32.65
C ALA A 84 -13.77 -2.29 31.65
N VAL A 85 -14.55 -3.36 31.54
CA VAL A 85 -14.32 -4.38 30.51
C VAL A 85 -15.15 -4.02 29.28
N PHE A 86 -14.48 -3.75 28.17
CA PHE A 86 -15.09 -3.49 26.87
C PHE A 86 -14.60 -4.53 25.85
N LYS A 87 -15.52 -5.18 25.14
CA LYS A 87 -15.23 -6.26 24.17
C LYS A 87 -14.24 -7.31 24.70
N GLY A 88 -14.36 -7.67 25.97
CA GLY A 88 -13.54 -8.70 26.61
C GLY A 88 -12.16 -8.26 27.10
N ARG A 89 -11.83 -6.96 27.05
CA ARG A 89 -10.56 -6.38 27.51
C ARG A 89 -10.80 -5.22 28.49
N TRP A 90 -9.86 -4.94 29.38
CA TRP A 90 -9.85 -3.71 30.18
C TRP A 90 -9.65 -2.50 29.28
N ASP A 91 -10.47 -1.48 29.50
CA ASP A 91 -10.46 -0.20 28.80
C ASP A 91 -10.82 0.93 29.78
N CYS A 92 -10.55 2.17 29.39
CA CYS A 92 -10.86 3.36 30.17
C CYS A 92 -12.16 3.98 29.66
N VAL A 93 -13.18 4.00 30.51
CA VAL A 93 -14.49 4.62 30.21
C VAL A 93 -14.73 5.81 31.14
N PHE A 94 -15.52 6.78 30.70
CA PHE A 94 -15.86 7.91 31.56
C PHE A 94 -16.91 7.52 32.61
N ASP A 95 -16.84 8.17 33.77
CA ASP A 95 -17.74 7.90 34.89
C ASP A 95 -19.21 8.30 34.62
N ASP A 96 -19.45 9.24 33.71
CA ASP A 96 -20.81 9.71 33.34
C ASP A 96 -21.44 8.90 32.19
N ASP A 97 -20.68 7.99 31.56
CA ASP A 97 -21.12 7.20 30.40
C ASP A 97 -21.79 5.88 30.81
N ASP A 98 -22.69 5.91 31.80
CA ASP A 98 -23.62 4.80 32.07
C ASP A 98 -24.58 4.53 30.88
N GLU A 99 -24.46 5.30 29.79
CA GLU A 99 -25.17 5.16 28.51
C GLU A 99 -24.28 4.69 27.34
N TYR A 100 -23.03 4.26 27.56
CA TYR A 100 -22.26 3.58 26.48
C TYR A 100 -22.79 2.17 26.17
N ASP A 101 -23.73 1.66 26.98
CA ASP A 101 -24.40 0.36 26.81
C ASP A 101 -25.41 0.32 25.64
N LYS A 102 -25.74 1.47 25.00
CA LYS A 102 -26.80 1.53 23.97
C LYS A 102 -26.37 1.85 22.54
N HIS A 103 -25.20 2.44 22.30
CA HIS A 103 -24.83 2.91 20.95
C HIS A 103 -23.73 2.11 20.23
N SER A 104 -23.29 0.97 20.77
CA SER A 104 -22.44 0.02 20.02
C SER A 104 -23.07 -1.36 19.79
N ALA A 105 -24.35 -1.52 20.14
CA ALA A 105 -25.12 -2.76 20.00
C ALA A 105 -26.27 -2.67 18.98
N ASP A 106 -26.27 -1.67 18.09
CA ASP A 106 -27.20 -1.69 16.96
C ASP A 106 -26.69 -2.68 15.88
N PRO A 107 -27.52 -3.63 15.42
CA PRO A 107 -27.19 -4.41 14.24
C PRO A 107 -27.04 -3.45 13.06
N LEU A 108 -25.92 -3.59 12.34
CA LEU A 108 -25.62 -2.93 11.07
C LEU A 108 -26.90 -2.68 10.26
N PRO A 109 -27.21 -1.43 9.86
CA PRO A 109 -28.22 -1.24 8.84
C PRO A 109 -27.75 -1.91 7.54
N ASP A 110 -28.64 -2.71 6.95
CA ASP A 110 -28.49 -3.35 5.65
C ASP A 110 -27.95 -2.33 4.62
N PRO A 111 -26.89 -2.64 3.85
CA PRO A 111 -26.28 -1.71 2.87
C PRO A 111 -27.20 -1.27 1.71
N LYS A 112 -28.51 -1.47 1.79
CA LYS A 112 -29.45 -1.26 0.67
C LYS A 112 -30.65 -0.36 0.93
N ALA A 113 -30.74 0.37 2.04
CA ALA A 113 -31.87 1.27 2.27
C ALA A 113 -31.47 2.75 2.32
N GLY A 114 -31.81 3.51 1.27
CA GLY A 114 -32.19 4.92 1.42
C GLY A 114 -31.19 5.99 0.98
N LEU A 115 -30.75 5.98 -0.28
CA LEU A 115 -30.40 7.23 -0.96
C LEU A 115 -31.69 7.97 -1.32
N THR A 116 -32.07 8.98 -0.54
CA THR A 116 -32.99 10.04 -0.98
C THR A 116 -32.48 11.41 -0.53
N GLN A 117 -31.85 12.09 -1.48
CA GLN A 117 -31.96 13.50 -1.85
C GLN A 117 -32.59 14.51 -0.86
N GLU A 118 -31.87 15.65 -0.70
CA GLU A 118 -32.28 16.98 -0.20
C GLU A 118 -32.40 17.16 1.32
N THR A 119 -31.52 17.98 1.93
CA THR A 119 -31.80 19.42 1.97
C THR A 119 -30.54 20.29 2.04
N ARG A 120 -30.48 21.23 1.09
CA ARG A 120 -29.67 22.46 1.08
C ARG A 120 -30.21 23.45 2.13
N MET A 121 -29.31 24.26 2.69
CA MET A 121 -29.40 25.71 3.02
C MET A 121 -28.28 25.99 4.05
N ASP A 122 -27.44 27.02 4.02
CA ASP A 122 -27.22 28.16 3.14
C ASP A 122 -25.85 28.75 3.52
N ALA A 123 -25.03 29.13 2.53
CA ALA A 123 -24.12 30.27 2.60
C ALA A 123 -23.58 30.58 1.18
N GLN A 124 -24.42 31.23 0.37
CA GLN A 124 -23.95 32.03 -0.76
C GLN A 124 -23.59 33.42 -0.24
N HIS A 125 -22.34 33.84 -0.41
CA HIS A 125 -21.97 34.93 -1.33
C HIS A 125 -20.44 35.16 -1.30
N THR A 126 -19.72 34.62 -2.30
CA THR A 126 -19.11 35.31 -3.47
C THR A 126 -17.88 36.15 -3.15
N LYS A 127 -16.75 36.10 -3.86
CA LYS A 127 -16.41 35.78 -5.29
C LYS A 127 -14.86 35.85 -5.32
N THR A 128 -14.05 35.16 -6.12
CA THR A 128 -14.09 34.79 -7.55
C THR A 128 -12.90 33.86 -7.84
N GLY A 129 -13.06 32.85 -8.70
CA GLY A 129 -11.95 32.18 -9.38
C GLY A 129 -12.17 30.68 -9.64
N ASN A 130 -12.86 30.36 -10.74
CA ASN A 130 -13.09 29.03 -11.33
C ASN A 130 -12.16 27.86 -10.92
N ALA A 131 -12.74 26.80 -10.37
CA ALA A 131 -12.22 25.43 -10.48
C ALA A 131 -13.37 24.44 -10.79
N SER A 132 -13.27 23.77 -11.93
CA SER A 132 -14.10 22.63 -12.36
C SER A 132 -13.62 21.37 -11.62
N PRO A 133 -14.49 20.39 -11.29
CA PRO A 133 -14.13 19.30 -10.37
C PRO A 133 -13.37 18.16 -11.07
N ARG A 134 -12.44 17.56 -10.31
CA ARG A 134 -11.61 16.37 -10.61
C ARG A 134 -10.50 16.59 -11.64
N THR A 135 -9.47 17.32 -11.22
CA THR A 135 -8.11 17.18 -11.78
C THR A 135 -7.31 16.19 -10.93
N GLY A 136 -6.62 15.30 -11.62
CA GLY A 136 -5.96 14.11 -11.07
C GLY A 136 -4.94 14.40 -9.97
N ILE A 137 -5.03 13.56 -8.96
CA ILE A 137 -4.05 13.35 -7.91
C ILE A 137 -3.01 12.42 -8.53
N THR A 138 -1.77 12.87 -8.73
CA THR A 138 -0.63 12.03 -9.12
C THR A 138 -0.28 11.02 -8.02
N GLY A 139 0.49 9.95 -8.31
CA GLY A 139 0.91 9.01 -7.25
C GLY A 139 1.85 9.64 -6.21
N LEU A 140 2.40 10.83 -6.50
CA LEU A 140 3.01 11.71 -5.50
C LEU A 140 1.94 12.45 -4.70
N ASP A 141 0.78 12.75 -5.28
CA ASP A 141 -0.40 13.35 -4.66
C ASP A 141 -1.29 12.42 -3.86
N VAL A 142 -1.19 11.08 -3.89
CA VAL A 142 -1.92 10.31 -2.86
C VAL A 142 -1.21 10.44 -1.53
N PHE A 143 0.13 10.40 -1.55
CA PHE A 143 0.95 10.75 -0.41
C PHE A 143 1.01 12.26 -0.19
N SER A 144 0.99 13.13 -1.19
CA SER A 144 0.90 14.58 -1.00
C SER A 144 -0.53 15.11 -0.99
N ALA A 145 -1.56 14.27 -0.89
CA ALA A 145 -2.91 14.65 -0.48
C ALA A 145 -3.19 14.08 0.90
N LEU A 146 -2.74 12.86 1.23
CA LEU A 146 -2.61 12.46 2.64
C LEU A 146 -1.68 13.41 3.39
N PHE A 147 -0.54 13.79 2.80
CA PHE A 147 0.46 14.74 3.31
C PHE A 147 0.31 16.15 2.75
N ALA A 148 -0.63 16.49 1.86
CA ALA A 148 -1.10 17.89 1.82
C ALA A 148 -2.21 18.09 2.82
N VAL A 149 -2.98 17.07 3.23
CA VAL A 149 -3.88 17.20 4.38
C VAL A 149 -3.06 17.17 5.67
N VAL A 150 -2.16 16.19 5.84
CA VAL A 150 -1.25 16.09 7.00
C VAL A 150 -0.14 17.15 6.96
N GLY A 151 0.33 17.52 5.77
CA GLY A 151 1.27 18.63 5.56
C GLY A 151 0.58 19.98 5.60
N ASP A 152 -0.67 20.16 5.16
CA ASP A 152 -1.45 21.36 5.50
C ASP A 152 -1.71 21.37 7.01
N ILE A 153 -1.94 20.23 7.68
CA ILE A 153 -2.07 20.17 9.15
C ILE A 153 -0.74 20.55 9.82
N ALA A 154 0.40 20.03 9.35
CA ALA A 154 1.75 20.32 9.86
C ALA A 154 2.26 21.73 9.52
N ASP A 155 1.92 22.26 8.34
CA ASP A 155 2.25 23.60 7.85
C ASP A 155 1.28 24.63 8.44
N ASN A 156 0.01 24.26 8.71
CA ASN A 156 -0.90 25.06 9.52
C ASN A 156 -0.48 25.11 11.00
N PHE A 157 0.19 24.09 11.53
CA PHE A 157 0.74 24.18 12.89
C PHE A 157 1.82 25.26 13.04
N ASP A 158 2.49 25.63 11.94
CA ASP A 158 3.47 26.72 11.86
C ASP A 158 2.83 28.08 11.48
N GLN A 159 1.72 28.10 10.74
CA GLN A 159 1.10 29.36 10.29
C GLN A 159 0.10 29.99 11.27
N THR A 160 -0.38 29.25 12.28
CA THR A 160 -1.31 29.79 13.28
C THR A 160 -0.69 29.90 14.67
N GLU A 161 -0.11 31.08 14.91
CA GLU A 161 -0.31 31.82 16.17
C GLU A 161 -1.79 32.25 16.36
N ALA A 162 -2.75 31.55 15.72
CA ALA A 162 -4.17 31.74 15.88
C ALA A 162 -4.69 30.76 16.95
N GLN A 163 -5.36 31.37 17.92
CA GLN A 163 -6.13 30.86 19.07
C GLN A 163 -6.21 29.34 19.23
N LEU A 164 -5.85 28.87 20.43
CA LEU A 164 -5.87 27.47 20.89
C LEU A 164 -7.16 26.69 20.57
N GLN A 165 -8.27 27.39 20.35
CA GLN A 165 -9.53 26.85 19.86
C GLN A 165 -9.41 26.21 18.47
N GLU A 166 -8.71 26.82 17.52
CA GLU A 166 -8.54 26.27 16.16
C GLU A 166 -7.76 24.95 16.18
N ILE A 167 -6.77 24.85 17.06
CA ILE A 167 -5.99 23.62 17.27
C ILE A 167 -6.89 22.53 17.85
N LYS A 168 -7.78 22.88 18.78
CA LYS A 168 -8.75 21.95 19.34
C LYS A 168 -9.73 21.47 18.28
N ASP A 169 -10.28 22.36 17.46
CA ASP A 169 -11.24 22.01 16.40
C ASP A 169 -10.63 21.05 15.37
N LYS A 170 -9.36 21.27 14.98
CA LYS A 170 -8.64 20.35 14.10
C LYS A 170 -8.37 18.98 14.74
N LEU A 171 -8.10 18.95 16.04
CA LEU A 171 -7.95 17.70 16.80
C LEU A 171 -9.26 16.93 16.94
N GLU A 172 -10.40 17.64 16.99
CA GLU A 172 -11.73 17.02 16.97
C GLU A 172 -12.04 16.41 15.60
N GLU A 173 -11.75 17.13 14.51
CA GLU A 173 -11.88 16.58 13.15
C GLU A 173 -11.03 15.31 12.97
N LEU A 174 -9.78 15.34 13.43
CA LEU A 174 -8.89 14.19 13.37
C LEU A 174 -9.40 13.01 14.21
N ASP A 175 -9.90 13.25 15.42
CA ASP A 175 -10.46 12.19 16.26
C ASP A 175 -11.68 11.52 15.60
N GLN A 176 -12.56 12.31 14.96
CA GLN A 176 -13.70 11.77 14.21
C GLN A 176 -13.25 10.92 13.02
N GLN A 177 -12.26 11.39 12.24
CA GLN A 177 -11.68 10.65 11.12
C GLN A 177 -11.04 9.34 11.58
N ILE A 178 -10.24 9.38 12.66
CA ILE A 178 -9.61 8.21 13.28
C ILE A 178 -10.68 7.19 13.71
N ASN A 179 -11.78 7.64 14.32
CA ASN A 179 -12.86 6.75 14.75
C ASN A 179 -13.57 6.08 13.56
N GLN A 180 -13.82 6.83 12.48
CA GLN A 180 -14.39 6.30 11.25
C GLN A 180 -13.48 5.26 10.60
N LEU A 181 -12.21 5.60 10.38
CA LEU A 181 -11.21 4.71 9.76
C LEU A 181 -10.97 3.46 10.61
N SER A 182 -10.86 3.61 11.95
CA SER A 182 -10.71 2.47 12.87
C SER A 182 -11.85 1.46 12.73
N SER A 183 -13.09 1.92 12.51
CA SER A 183 -14.24 1.03 12.31
C SER A 183 -14.10 0.20 11.01
N GLN A 184 -13.61 0.83 9.93
CA GLN A 184 -13.36 0.19 8.64
C GLN A 184 -12.19 -0.80 8.71
N ILE A 185 -11.19 -0.47 9.53
CA ILE A 185 -9.97 -1.26 9.72
C ILE A 185 -10.14 -2.29 10.85
N SER A 186 -11.23 -2.33 11.62
CA SER A 186 -11.37 -3.25 12.76
C SER A 186 -11.25 -4.74 12.40
N ASN A 187 -11.48 -5.09 11.13
CA ASN A 187 -11.20 -6.42 10.56
C ASN A 187 -9.70 -6.77 10.56
N LEU A 188 -8.82 -5.78 10.60
CA LEU A 188 -7.38 -5.93 10.70
C LEU A 188 -6.97 -6.59 12.02
N HIS A 189 -7.52 -6.17 13.17
CA HIS A 189 -7.19 -6.81 14.45
C HIS A 189 -7.52 -8.30 14.42
N ALA A 190 -8.71 -8.66 13.92
CA ALA A 190 -9.14 -10.06 13.78
C ALA A 190 -8.32 -10.85 12.72
N ALA A 191 -8.00 -10.22 11.59
CA ALA A 191 -7.20 -10.84 10.53
C ALA A 191 -5.73 -10.99 10.93
N VAL A 192 -5.24 -10.06 11.74
CA VAL A 192 -3.87 -10.03 12.26
C VAL A 192 -3.65 -11.05 13.37
N GLU A 193 -4.65 -11.22 14.23
CA GLU A 193 -4.75 -12.29 15.23
C GLU A 193 -4.73 -13.70 14.59
N ALA A 194 -5.26 -13.86 13.37
CA ALA A 194 -5.28 -15.15 12.67
C ALA A 194 -3.92 -15.60 12.10
N GLY A 195 -2.91 -14.72 12.01
CA GLY A 195 -1.57 -15.07 11.52
C GLY A 195 -0.58 -15.23 12.67
N ASN A 196 -0.41 -16.48 13.09
CA ASN A 196 0.34 -17.05 14.22
C ASN A 196 1.83 -16.65 14.40
N GLN A 197 2.33 -15.59 13.76
CA GLN A 197 3.75 -15.22 13.79
C GLN A 197 4.04 -13.90 14.53
N TRP A 198 3.09 -12.95 14.59
CA TRP A 198 3.40 -11.57 15.02
C TRP A 198 2.62 -11.05 16.23
N VAL A 199 1.92 -11.92 16.96
CA VAL A 199 0.99 -11.57 18.04
C VAL A 199 1.49 -10.47 18.99
N ALA A 200 2.77 -10.50 19.41
CA ALA A 200 3.35 -9.47 20.28
C ALA A 200 3.33 -8.06 19.67
N GLY A 201 3.72 -7.91 18.39
CA GLY A 201 3.72 -6.62 17.71
C GLY A 201 2.32 -6.06 17.49
N VAL A 202 1.35 -6.95 17.33
CA VAL A 202 -0.07 -6.61 17.10
C VAL A 202 -0.70 -6.10 18.38
N ILE A 203 -0.39 -6.74 19.50
CA ILE A 203 -0.82 -6.28 20.83
C ILE A 203 -0.21 -4.91 21.15
N LEU A 204 1.08 -4.71 20.87
CA LEU A 204 1.72 -3.42 21.09
C LEU A 204 1.10 -2.33 20.21
N TYR A 205 0.92 -2.60 18.92
CA TYR A 205 0.22 -1.69 18.01
C TYR A 205 -1.17 -1.33 18.55
N GLY A 206 -1.99 -2.31 18.90
CA GLY A 206 -3.34 -2.09 19.44
C GLY A 206 -3.34 -1.33 20.77
N ARG A 207 -2.35 -1.58 21.65
CA ARG A 207 -2.17 -0.81 22.91
C ARG A 207 -1.85 0.65 22.62
N TYR A 208 -0.90 0.91 21.71
CA TYR A 208 -0.47 2.25 21.33
C TYR A 208 -1.61 3.03 20.65
N GLU A 209 -2.34 2.37 19.77
CA GLU A 209 -3.55 2.89 19.14
C GLU A 209 -4.59 3.31 20.18
N GLN A 210 -4.98 2.39 21.07
CA GLN A 210 -5.99 2.63 22.10
C GLN A 210 -5.59 3.78 23.03
N ARG A 211 -4.34 3.79 23.47
CA ARG A 211 -3.84 4.82 24.39
C ARG A 211 -3.88 6.21 23.74
N LEU A 212 -3.44 6.33 22.49
CA LEU A 212 -3.41 7.63 21.82
C LEU A 212 -4.82 8.13 21.52
N ARG A 213 -5.71 7.24 21.05
CA ARG A 213 -7.13 7.57 20.85
C ARG A 213 -7.81 8.03 22.13
N PHE A 214 -7.57 7.34 23.24
CA PHE A 214 -8.12 7.73 24.52
C PHE A 214 -7.65 9.14 24.94
N LEU A 215 -6.37 9.48 24.76
CA LEU A 215 -5.85 10.80 25.07
C LEU A 215 -6.48 11.90 24.20
N LEU A 216 -6.69 11.62 22.90
CA LEU A 216 -7.36 12.54 21.98
C LEU A 216 -8.83 12.73 22.35
N HIS A 217 -9.54 11.64 22.58
CA HIS A 217 -10.94 11.68 22.99
C HIS A 217 -11.10 12.41 24.34
N TYR A 218 -10.22 12.19 25.32
CA TYR A 218 -10.25 12.91 26.59
C TYR A 218 -10.08 14.42 26.39
N LEU A 219 -9.12 14.84 25.56
CA LEU A 219 -8.91 16.25 25.21
C LEU A 219 -10.19 16.88 24.64
N ASN A 220 -10.85 16.19 23.70
CA ASN A 220 -12.04 16.69 23.02
C ASN A 220 -13.26 16.71 23.94
N ALA A 221 -13.49 15.63 24.68
CA ALA A 221 -14.68 15.41 25.47
C ALA A 221 -14.67 16.11 26.84
N ARG A 222 -13.49 16.32 27.44
CA ARG A 222 -13.39 16.78 28.85
C ARG A 222 -12.70 18.12 29.04
N LEU A 223 -12.05 18.66 28.02
CA LEU A 223 -11.39 19.96 28.09
C LEU A 223 -12.08 20.94 27.12
N SER A 224 -12.31 22.17 27.55
CA SER A 224 -12.75 23.27 26.69
C SER A 224 -11.68 24.35 26.66
N VAL A 225 -11.65 25.16 25.60
CA VAL A 225 -10.80 26.36 25.57
C VAL A 225 -11.70 27.55 25.93
N ASP A 226 -11.26 28.38 26.87
CA ASP A 226 -11.97 29.60 27.24
C ASP A 226 -11.64 30.78 26.30
N ASP A 227 -12.31 31.91 26.51
CA ASP A 227 -12.14 33.13 25.70
C ASP A 227 -10.69 33.68 25.74
N ASN A 228 -9.89 33.28 26.73
CA ASN A 228 -8.49 33.67 26.86
C ASN A 228 -7.53 32.67 26.21
N GLY A 229 -8.05 31.63 25.56
CA GLY A 229 -7.23 30.59 24.97
C GLY A 229 -6.61 29.67 26.02
N GLN A 230 -7.23 29.48 27.19
CA GLN A 230 -6.77 28.53 28.20
C GLN A 230 -7.68 27.31 28.28
N PHE A 231 -7.08 26.14 28.49
CA PHE A 231 -7.86 24.91 28.67
C PHE A 231 -8.49 24.87 30.07
N GLN A 232 -9.78 24.53 30.10
CA GLN A 232 -10.58 24.41 31.31
C GLN A 232 -11.18 23.00 31.43
N PRO A 233 -11.30 22.46 32.65
CA PRO A 233 -10.69 22.96 33.89
C PRO A 233 -9.15 22.83 33.85
N ASP A 234 -8.43 23.86 34.31
CA ASP A 234 -6.95 23.87 34.29
C ASP A 234 -6.35 22.64 34.99
N SER A 235 -6.90 22.19 36.11
CA SER A 235 -6.41 20.99 36.81
C SER A 235 -6.38 19.75 35.91
N ARG A 236 -7.45 19.52 35.14
CA ARG A 236 -7.54 18.39 34.20
C ARG A 236 -6.64 18.58 32.99
N ALA A 237 -6.53 19.81 32.50
CA ALA A 237 -5.61 20.14 31.42
C ALA A 237 -4.16 19.83 31.83
N GLN A 238 -3.76 20.19 33.06
CA GLN A 238 -2.43 19.89 33.58
C GLN A 238 -2.19 18.38 33.73
N GLU A 239 -3.16 17.62 34.25
CA GLU A 239 -3.07 16.16 34.37
C GLU A 239 -2.95 15.48 33.01
N TRP A 240 -3.81 15.85 32.05
CA TRP A 240 -3.73 15.36 30.67
C TRP A 240 -2.38 15.68 30.03
N ALA A 241 -1.87 16.90 30.24
CA ALA A 241 -0.59 17.30 29.70
C ALA A 241 0.59 16.52 30.32
N ASP A 242 0.51 16.18 31.60
CA ASP A 242 1.52 15.35 32.28
C ASP A 242 1.53 13.91 31.75
N GLU A 243 0.36 13.35 31.45
CA GLU A 243 0.25 12.01 30.83
C GLU A 243 0.76 12.00 29.38
N VAL A 244 0.44 13.03 28.59
CA VAL A 244 0.93 13.16 27.20
C VAL A 244 2.46 13.29 27.16
N LEU A 245 3.02 14.09 28.07
CA LEU A 245 4.47 14.36 28.15
C LEU A 245 5.23 13.35 29.02
N GLY A 246 4.56 12.32 29.52
CA GLY A 246 5.16 11.25 30.31
C GLY A 246 6.29 10.56 29.56
N LEU A 247 7.31 10.12 30.30
CA LEU A 247 8.45 9.34 29.78
C LEU A 247 8.26 7.83 29.99
N SER A 248 7.06 7.39 30.39
CA SER A 248 6.73 5.98 30.53
C SER A 248 6.41 5.37 29.17
N SER A 249 6.27 4.04 29.12
CA SER A 249 5.83 3.33 27.91
C SER A 249 4.44 3.74 27.39
N ASP A 250 3.67 4.50 28.18
CA ASP A 250 2.34 5.01 27.84
C ASP A 250 2.33 6.51 27.50
N GLY A 251 3.50 7.15 27.53
CA GLY A 251 3.69 8.53 27.08
C GLY A 251 3.71 8.64 25.56
N VAL A 252 3.25 9.76 25.03
CA VAL A 252 3.01 9.90 23.58
C VAL A 252 4.31 9.86 22.77
N GLU A 253 5.46 10.26 23.31
CA GLU A 253 6.74 10.15 22.59
C GLU A 253 7.11 8.69 22.29
N GLU A 254 7.05 7.81 23.29
CA GLU A 254 7.36 6.38 23.12
C GLU A 254 6.36 5.69 22.18
N ILE A 255 5.08 6.05 22.29
CA ILE A 255 4.02 5.57 21.39
C ILE A 255 4.36 5.92 19.94
N LEU A 256 4.66 7.19 19.66
CA LEU A 256 4.97 7.67 18.31
C LEU A 256 6.26 7.06 17.77
N PHE A 257 7.27 6.89 18.62
CA PHE A 257 8.51 6.22 18.25
C PHE A 257 8.26 4.77 17.81
N HIS A 258 7.47 4.02 18.58
CA HIS A 258 7.20 2.61 18.27
C HIS A 258 6.25 2.42 17.09
N LEU A 259 5.22 3.26 16.93
CA LEU A 259 4.34 3.21 15.75
C LEU A 259 5.15 3.46 14.47
N HIS A 260 6.06 4.43 14.51
CA HIS A 260 6.97 4.72 13.41
C HIS A 260 7.84 3.50 13.07
N ASP A 261 8.53 2.93 14.05
CA ASP A 261 9.40 1.77 13.85
C ASP A 261 8.63 0.53 13.34
N MET A 262 7.37 0.37 13.77
CA MET A 262 6.49 -0.68 13.26
C MET A 262 6.16 -0.45 11.78
N MET A 263 5.83 0.77 11.39
CA MET A 263 5.55 1.14 10.00
C MET A 263 6.77 1.03 9.09
N MET A 264 7.96 1.34 9.59
CA MET A 264 9.23 1.22 8.86
C MET A 264 9.76 -0.22 8.79
N GLY A 265 9.24 -1.12 9.64
CA GLY A 265 9.77 -2.48 9.79
C GLY A 265 11.08 -2.57 10.57
N THR A 266 11.52 -1.48 11.19
CA THR A 266 12.72 -1.40 12.03
C THR A 266 12.48 -1.89 13.46
N SER A 267 11.21 -2.05 13.87
CA SER A 267 10.83 -2.44 15.23
C SER A 267 11.32 -3.81 15.70
N GLY A 268 11.69 -4.73 14.80
CA GLY A 268 12.01 -6.13 15.12
C GLY A 268 10.81 -7.01 15.51
N LEU A 269 9.68 -6.43 15.95
CA LEU A 269 8.44 -7.12 16.35
C LEU A 269 7.83 -7.99 15.26
N PHE A 270 8.12 -7.64 14.02
CA PHE A 270 7.57 -8.24 12.80
C PHE A 270 8.65 -9.00 12.02
N GLY A 271 9.73 -9.43 12.69
CA GLY A 271 10.87 -10.09 12.06
C GLY A 271 11.56 -9.18 11.05
N GLY A 272 11.60 -7.89 11.35
CA GLY A 272 12.10 -6.84 10.45
C GLY A 272 11.15 -6.47 9.31
N ARG A 273 9.91 -6.97 9.30
CA ARG A 273 8.90 -6.57 8.31
C ARG A 273 8.12 -5.35 8.78
N SER A 274 7.70 -4.51 7.84
CA SER A 274 6.79 -3.41 8.12
C SER A 274 5.39 -3.92 8.48
N LEU A 275 4.75 -3.23 9.44
CA LEU A 275 3.33 -3.40 9.76
C LEU A 275 2.45 -3.24 8.51
N PHE A 276 2.78 -2.30 7.64
CA PHE A 276 2.11 -2.11 6.36
C PHE A 276 2.21 -3.34 5.48
N LEU A 277 3.39 -3.95 5.35
CA LEU A 277 3.55 -5.16 4.51
C LEU A 277 2.80 -6.36 5.09
N ILE A 278 2.66 -6.42 6.42
CA ILE A 278 1.83 -7.44 7.09
C ILE A 278 0.33 -7.19 6.84
N TYR A 279 -0.09 -5.93 6.84
CA TYR A 279 -1.45 -5.52 6.48
C TYR A 279 -1.75 -5.92 5.03
N GLU A 280 -0.90 -5.45 4.12
CA GLU A 280 -1.02 -5.58 2.68
C GLU A 280 -1.06 -7.05 2.22
N ALA A 281 -0.16 -7.89 2.74
CA ALA A 281 -0.08 -9.31 2.38
C ALA A 281 -1.37 -10.10 2.69
N ARG A 282 -2.23 -9.59 3.58
CA ARG A 282 -3.54 -10.19 3.87
C ARG A 282 -4.64 -9.72 2.94
N MET A 283 -4.48 -8.57 2.31
CA MET A 283 -5.46 -8.00 1.37
C MET A 283 -5.27 -8.54 -0.06
N GLU A 284 -4.15 -9.22 -0.35
CA GLU A 284 -3.82 -9.74 -1.69
C GLU A 284 -4.75 -10.87 -2.18
N ALA A 285 -5.67 -11.34 -1.33
CA ALA A 285 -6.70 -12.31 -1.70
C ALA A 285 -8.02 -11.61 -2.07
N ALA A 286 -8.18 -11.31 -3.36
CA ALA A 286 -9.47 -11.13 -4.03
C ALA A 286 -10.32 -9.90 -3.63
N SER A 287 -9.98 -8.70 -4.09
CA SER A 287 -10.94 -7.59 -4.04
C SER A 287 -10.60 -6.41 -4.95
N ASN A 288 -11.60 -5.89 -5.65
CA ASN A 288 -11.58 -4.58 -6.32
C ASN A 288 -11.51 -3.40 -5.32
N ARG A 289 -11.41 -3.66 -4.02
CA ARG A 289 -11.27 -2.67 -2.93
C ARG A 289 -9.88 -2.68 -2.28
N TYR A 290 -8.93 -3.46 -2.79
CA TYR A 290 -7.57 -3.55 -2.25
C TYR A 290 -6.95 -2.17 -2.00
N TRP A 291 -7.00 -1.30 -3.02
CA TRP A 291 -6.40 0.03 -2.92
C TRP A 291 -7.10 0.92 -1.91
N ASN A 292 -8.44 0.91 -1.89
CA ASN A 292 -9.18 1.63 -0.85
C ASN A 292 -8.77 1.17 0.55
N GLN A 293 -8.62 -0.13 0.78
CA GLN A 293 -8.21 -0.65 2.10
C GLN A 293 -6.77 -0.28 2.47
N VAL A 294 -5.86 -0.32 1.49
CA VAL A 294 -4.46 0.12 1.64
C VAL A 294 -4.40 1.61 1.97
N HIS A 295 -5.18 2.45 1.28
CA HIS A 295 -5.28 3.87 1.56
C HIS A 295 -5.89 4.14 2.92
N ASP A 296 -7.04 3.54 3.25
CA ASP A 296 -7.72 3.68 4.54
C ASP A 296 -6.74 3.36 5.69
N PHE A 297 -5.97 2.27 5.57
CA PHE A 297 -4.99 1.89 6.58
C PHE A 297 -3.85 2.90 6.76
N LEU A 298 -3.29 3.38 5.66
CA LEU A 298 -2.21 4.35 5.73
C LEU A 298 -2.69 5.70 6.25
N GLU A 299 -3.87 6.14 5.81
CA GLU A 299 -4.53 7.35 6.31
C GLU A 299 -4.78 7.24 7.81
N TYR A 300 -5.23 6.07 8.26
CA TYR A 300 -5.45 5.81 9.66
C TYR A 300 -4.19 5.95 10.53
N VAL A 301 -3.12 5.24 10.15
CA VAL A 301 -1.89 5.22 10.97
C VAL A 301 -1.20 6.58 10.95
N VAL A 302 -1.14 7.24 9.79
CA VAL A 302 -0.53 8.57 9.68
C VAL A 302 -1.34 9.60 10.48
N SER A 303 -2.68 9.60 10.36
CA SER A 303 -3.54 10.50 11.14
C SER A 303 -3.39 10.30 12.64
N LEU A 304 -3.25 9.05 13.08
CA LEU A 304 -2.98 8.70 14.47
C LEU A 304 -1.65 9.31 14.95
N GLU A 305 -0.56 9.12 14.20
CA GLU A 305 0.77 9.65 14.55
C GLU A 305 0.80 11.19 14.57
N VAL A 306 0.20 11.83 13.58
CA VAL A 306 0.11 13.30 13.47
C VAL A 306 -0.68 13.89 14.64
N SER A 307 -1.80 13.25 14.99
CA SER A 307 -2.60 13.62 16.15
C SER A 307 -1.81 13.50 17.46
N GLY A 308 -0.90 12.54 17.56
CA GLY A 308 0.00 12.44 18.71
C GLY A 308 1.01 13.58 18.79
N TYR A 309 1.63 13.99 17.68
CA TYR A 309 2.52 15.16 17.68
C TYR A 309 1.76 16.45 18.03
N ALA A 310 0.52 16.57 17.54
CA ALA A 310 -0.38 17.67 17.89
C ALA A 310 -0.74 17.66 19.39
N ALA A 311 -1.07 16.50 19.96
CA ALA A 311 -1.33 16.36 21.39
C ALA A 311 -0.10 16.78 22.22
N LYS A 312 1.12 16.40 21.81
CA LYS A 312 2.36 16.84 22.48
C LYS A 312 2.57 18.34 22.42
N ARG A 313 2.29 18.98 21.27
CA ARG A 313 2.34 20.45 21.13
C ARG A 313 1.36 21.11 22.09
N THR A 314 0.12 20.63 22.13
CA THR A 314 -0.93 21.12 23.03
C THR A 314 -0.54 20.96 24.50
N ALA A 315 0.00 19.80 24.88
CA ALA A 315 0.48 19.56 26.24
C ALA A 315 1.64 20.48 26.62
N LEU A 316 2.62 20.71 25.73
CA LEU A 316 3.68 21.69 25.97
C LEU A 316 3.12 23.11 26.19
N HIS A 317 2.11 23.51 25.42
CA HIS A 317 1.45 24.80 25.60
C HIS A 317 0.80 24.90 26.99
N ILE A 318 0.04 23.89 27.42
CA ILE A 318 -0.56 23.81 28.75
C ILE A 318 0.50 23.90 29.86
N LYS A 319 1.67 23.28 29.68
CA LYS A 319 2.79 23.36 30.64
C LYS A 319 3.60 24.66 30.54
N GLY A 320 3.22 25.62 29.70
CA GLY A 320 3.97 26.87 29.49
C GLY A 320 5.35 26.67 28.82
N ARG A 321 5.52 25.60 28.06
CA ARG A 321 6.76 25.17 27.40
C ARG A 321 6.71 25.35 25.88
N SER A 322 5.96 26.34 25.40
CA SER A 322 5.72 26.59 23.97
C SER A 322 7.00 26.78 23.15
N SER A 323 8.12 27.19 23.76
CA SER A 323 9.41 27.30 23.07
C SER A 323 9.98 25.97 22.55
N LYS A 324 9.44 24.82 22.99
CA LYS A 324 9.86 23.47 22.55
C LYS A 324 8.96 22.86 21.49
N THR A 325 7.92 23.56 21.01
CA THR A 325 6.94 22.99 20.08
C THR A 325 7.52 22.77 18.70
N ALA A 326 8.33 23.72 18.19
CA ALA A 326 9.00 23.62 16.90
C ALA A 326 9.85 22.35 16.79
N ASP A 327 10.69 22.08 17.79
CA ASP A 327 11.55 20.88 17.82
C ASP A 327 10.75 19.58 17.70
N ILE A 328 9.59 19.48 18.37
CA ILE A 328 8.75 18.29 18.32
C ILE A 328 8.07 18.13 16.95
N LEU A 329 7.60 19.24 16.36
CA LEU A 329 6.99 19.22 15.04
C LEU A 329 8.01 18.87 13.96
N ASP A 330 9.25 19.35 14.07
CA ASP A 330 10.35 18.98 13.15
C ASP A 330 10.65 17.48 13.20
N VAL A 331 10.73 16.89 14.40
CA VAL A 331 10.90 15.44 14.55
C VAL A 331 9.72 14.68 13.93
N GLY A 332 8.50 15.15 14.16
CA GLY A 332 7.30 14.56 13.59
C GLY A 332 7.31 14.60 12.06
N ARG A 333 7.56 15.77 11.47
CA ARG A 333 7.65 15.96 10.01
C ARG A 333 8.69 15.04 9.39
N GLU A 334 9.88 14.94 9.97
CA GLU A 334 10.95 14.11 9.42
C GLU A 334 10.60 12.61 9.50
N ARG A 335 10.03 12.13 10.60
CA ARG A 335 9.59 10.73 10.73
C ARG A 335 8.47 10.40 9.74
N ILE A 336 7.47 11.27 9.62
CA ILE A 336 6.36 11.10 8.68
C ILE A 336 6.88 11.11 7.23
N ARG A 337 7.81 12.01 6.89
CA ARG A 337 8.50 12.03 5.59
C ARG A 337 9.27 10.74 5.30
N GLN A 338 9.97 10.19 6.30
CA GLN A 338 10.70 8.92 6.18
C GLN A 338 9.74 7.75 5.92
N GLN A 339 8.59 7.69 6.60
CA GLN A 339 7.56 6.70 6.32
C GLN A 339 7.04 6.83 4.89
N GLY A 340 6.73 8.05 4.44
CA GLY A 340 6.30 8.30 3.07
C GLY A 340 7.31 7.75 2.06
N ALA A 341 8.59 8.08 2.21
CA ALA A 341 9.65 7.59 1.32
C ALA A 341 9.83 6.06 1.35
N TYR A 342 9.63 5.43 2.52
CA TYR A 342 9.66 3.98 2.65
C TYR A 342 8.46 3.32 1.96
N LEU A 343 7.27 3.92 2.08
CA LEU A 343 6.02 3.35 1.59
C LEU A 343 5.75 3.60 0.11
N ASP A 344 6.33 4.67 -0.44
CA ASP A 344 6.21 5.12 -1.83
C ASP A 344 6.28 3.99 -2.89
N PRO A 345 7.18 2.99 -2.79
CA PRO A 345 7.25 1.90 -3.77
C PRO A 345 6.07 0.92 -3.71
N PHE A 346 5.42 0.79 -2.55
CA PHE A 346 4.33 -0.18 -2.32
C PHE A 346 2.97 0.40 -2.67
N VAL A 347 2.85 1.72 -2.56
CA VAL A 347 1.64 2.50 -2.85
C VAL A 347 1.68 3.18 -4.21
N LYS A 348 2.78 3.03 -4.95
CA LYS A 348 2.91 3.58 -6.27
C LYS A 348 1.84 2.97 -7.17
N GLU A 349 1.00 3.82 -7.73
CA GLU A 349 0.07 3.46 -8.80
C GLU A 349 0.74 3.49 -10.18
N TRP A 350 0.11 2.79 -11.12
CA TRP A 350 0.51 2.86 -12.51
C TRP A 350 0.17 4.25 -13.11
N PRO A 351 0.98 4.78 -14.04
CA PRO A 351 0.69 6.08 -14.64
C PRO A 351 -0.62 6.11 -15.44
N THR A 352 -1.20 7.32 -15.53
CA THR A 352 -2.41 7.59 -16.34
C THR A 352 -2.21 7.34 -17.83
N GLY A 353 -3.33 7.29 -18.57
CA GLY A 353 -3.35 7.02 -20.00
C GLY A 353 -3.61 5.55 -20.33
N THR A 354 -3.63 5.22 -21.61
CA THR A 354 -3.90 3.87 -22.12
C THR A 354 -2.66 3.27 -22.74
N TYR A 355 -2.37 2.01 -22.44
CA TYR A 355 -1.18 1.31 -22.90
C TYR A 355 -1.28 -0.19 -22.61
N GLY A 356 -0.30 -0.95 -23.09
CA GLY A 356 -0.14 -2.36 -22.74
C GLY A 356 1.27 -2.72 -22.32
N LEU A 357 1.38 -3.81 -21.56
CA LEU A 357 2.63 -4.45 -21.16
C LEU A 357 2.63 -5.94 -21.56
N PRO A 358 3.80 -6.53 -21.87
CA PRO A 358 3.90 -7.98 -22.01
C PRO A 358 3.52 -8.68 -20.70
N MET A 359 2.75 -9.76 -20.81
CA MET A 359 2.39 -10.58 -19.65
C MET A 359 3.59 -11.43 -19.20
N THR A 360 3.77 -11.57 -17.89
CA THR A 360 4.80 -12.43 -17.31
C THR A 360 4.28 -13.85 -17.04
N ASN A 361 5.16 -14.78 -16.70
CA ASN A 361 4.82 -16.11 -16.19
C ASN A 361 4.01 -16.07 -14.86
N THR A 362 3.97 -14.92 -14.18
CA THR A 362 3.14 -14.67 -12.99
C THR A 362 1.81 -13.96 -13.30
N GLY A 363 1.51 -13.72 -14.58
CA GLY A 363 0.32 -13.00 -15.03
C GLY A 363 0.58 -11.50 -15.24
N CYS A 364 -0.48 -10.71 -15.13
CA CYS A 364 -0.39 -9.26 -15.24
C CYS A 364 0.29 -8.60 -14.03
N PRO A 365 0.87 -7.40 -14.22
CA PRO A 365 1.48 -6.66 -13.13
C PRO A 365 0.49 -6.34 -12.01
N ALA A 366 1.00 -5.79 -10.91
CA ALA A 366 0.16 -5.35 -9.81
C ALA A 366 -0.95 -4.42 -10.33
N PHE A 367 -2.16 -4.51 -9.76
CA PHE A 367 -3.27 -3.68 -10.21
C PHE A 367 -2.96 -2.19 -10.02
N ALA A 368 -2.42 -1.76 -8.88
CA ALA A 368 -1.96 -0.36 -8.66
C ALA A 368 -2.92 0.73 -9.21
N ASP A 369 -4.18 0.64 -8.76
CA ASP A 369 -5.35 1.41 -9.20
C ASP A 369 -5.70 1.32 -10.70
N VAL A 370 -5.36 0.20 -11.34
CA VAL A 370 -5.73 -0.08 -12.74
C VAL A 370 -6.35 -1.44 -12.92
N THR A 371 -7.22 -1.54 -13.92
CA THR A 371 -7.78 -2.80 -14.37
C THR A 371 -7.01 -3.32 -15.57
N TRP A 372 -6.34 -4.46 -15.42
CA TRP A 372 -5.66 -5.12 -16.53
C TRP A 372 -6.62 -6.00 -17.32
N HIS A 373 -6.79 -5.68 -18.60
CA HIS A 373 -7.51 -6.53 -19.54
C HIS A 373 -6.53 -7.42 -20.30
N GLU A 374 -6.73 -8.73 -20.18
CA GLU A 374 -5.86 -9.72 -20.82
C GLU A 374 -6.23 -9.92 -22.29
N GLY A 375 -5.22 -10.28 -23.08
CA GLY A 375 -5.41 -10.79 -24.43
C GLY A 375 -4.16 -11.50 -24.92
N GLN A 376 -4.23 -12.00 -26.13
CA GLN A 376 -3.12 -12.72 -26.73
C GLN A 376 -3.15 -12.65 -28.25
N ARG A 377 -1.98 -12.79 -28.85
CA ARG A 377 -1.77 -13.05 -30.27
C ARG A 377 -1.05 -14.37 -30.44
N PHE A 378 -1.51 -15.19 -31.36
CA PHE A 378 -0.73 -16.27 -31.96
C PHE A 378 -0.16 -15.74 -33.28
N GLN A 379 1.16 -15.83 -33.43
CA GLN A 379 1.87 -15.44 -34.63
C GLN A 379 2.48 -16.67 -35.29
N ASP A 380 1.99 -16.97 -36.48
CA ASP A 380 2.43 -18.07 -37.33
C ASP A 380 3.73 -17.68 -38.04
N GLN A 381 4.80 -18.45 -37.86
CA GLN A 381 6.16 -18.14 -38.35
C GLN A 381 6.58 -19.24 -39.32
N ASP A 382 7.21 -18.86 -40.45
CA ASP A 382 7.67 -19.79 -41.50
C ASP A 382 8.82 -20.65 -40.98
N GLY A 383 8.48 -21.85 -40.48
CA GLY A 383 9.45 -22.85 -40.07
C GLY A 383 10.19 -22.50 -38.76
N ALA A 384 9.96 -23.30 -37.72
CA ALA A 384 10.53 -23.19 -36.37
C ALA A 384 12.08 -23.21 -36.23
N SER A 385 12.85 -23.13 -37.32
CA SER A 385 14.24 -23.57 -37.34
C SER A 385 15.27 -22.52 -36.90
N LEU A 386 14.97 -21.21 -36.95
CA LEU A 386 15.87 -20.15 -36.48
C LEU A 386 15.31 -19.26 -35.36
N SER A 387 14.02 -19.37 -35.00
CA SER A 387 13.47 -18.61 -33.85
C SER A 387 14.22 -18.98 -32.58
N SER A 388 14.63 -17.98 -31.80
CA SER A 388 15.44 -18.20 -30.60
C SER A 388 15.14 -17.18 -29.50
N TRP A 389 15.37 -17.56 -28.25
CA TRP A 389 15.11 -16.69 -27.11
C TRP A 389 16.11 -16.90 -25.99
N SER A 390 16.19 -15.93 -25.08
CA SER A 390 17.02 -16.06 -23.89
C SER A 390 16.59 -17.24 -23.01
N SER A 391 17.56 -17.99 -22.49
CA SER A 391 17.30 -19.06 -21.52
C SER A 391 16.62 -18.48 -20.27
N GLY A 392 15.54 -19.12 -19.82
CA GLY A 392 14.78 -18.65 -18.65
C GLY A 392 13.86 -17.46 -18.92
N LEU A 393 13.42 -17.25 -20.17
CA LEU A 393 12.46 -16.19 -20.51
C LEU A 393 11.20 -16.30 -19.63
N HIS A 394 10.85 -15.23 -18.92
CA HIS A 394 9.73 -15.21 -17.97
C HIS A 394 8.37 -14.93 -18.63
N PHE A 395 8.15 -15.48 -19.82
CA PHE A 395 6.85 -15.49 -20.48
C PHE A 395 5.96 -16.64 -19.95
N PRO A 396 4.63 -16.54 -20.12
CA PRO A 396 3.70 -17.62 -19.79
C PRO A 396 4.11 -18.97 -20.41
N SER A 397 3.82 -20.07 -19.72
CA SER A 397 4.29 -21.42 -20.09
C SER A 397 3.80 -21.92 -21.45
N ASN A 398 2.77 -21.29 -22.02
CA ASN A 398 2.20 -21.61 -23.32
C ASN A 398 2.57 -20.60 -24.41
N THR A 399 3.59 -19.77 -24.18
CA THR A 399 4.07 -18.79 -25.19
C THR A 399 4.72 -19.47 -26.38
N TYR A 400 5.18 -20.73 -26.25
CA TYR A 400 5.78 -21.47 -27.36
C TYR A 400 4.95 -22.70 -27.69
N TYR A 401 4.51 -22.78 -28.94
CA TYR A 401 3.75 -23.92 -29.43
C TYR A 401 4.16 -24.21 -30.87
N GLY A 402 4.75 -25.38 -31.12
CA GLY A 402 5.03 -25.87 -32.47
C GLY A 402 6.06 -25.07 -33.30
N GLY A 403 6.78 -24.11 -32.71
CA GLY A 403 7.64 -23.17 -33.44
C GLY A 403 7.07 -21.76 -33.54
N HIS A 404 5.80 -21.58 -33.18
CA HIS A 404 5.07 -20.33 -33.22
C HIS A 404 5.11 -19.62 -31.86
N MET A 405 4.83 -18.32 -31.89
CA MET A 405 4.88 -17.47 -30.70
C MET A 405 3.47 -17.01 -30.31
N ILE A 406 3.10 -17.30 -29.06
CA ILE A 406 1.90 -16.76 -28.41
C ILE A 406 2.30 -15.63 -27.47
N GLN A 407 2.12 -14.39 -27.93
CA GLN A 407 2.33 -13.21 -27.10
C GLN A 407 1.08 -12.93 -26.28
N LYS A 408 1.21 -12.90 -24.96
CA LYS A 408 0.13 -12.47 -24.06
C LYS A 408 0.34 -11.03 -23.60
N PHE A 409 -0.77 -10.32 -23.43
CA PHE A 409 -0.80 -8.90 -23.16
C PHE A 409 -1.59 -8.59 -21.90
N CYS A 410 -1.15 -7.54 -21.20
CA CYS A 410 -1.89 -6.87 -20.14
C CYS A 410 -2.17 -5.45 -20.60
N MET A 411 -3.45 -5.16 -20.88
CA MET A 411 -3.86 -3.88 -21.48
C MET A 411 -4.63 -3.03 -20.50
N LYS A 412 -4.18 -1.79 -20.31
CA LYS A 412 -4.91 -0.73 -19.61
C LYS A 412 -5.67 0.08 -20.65
N THR A 413 -6.99 -0.03 -20.62
CA THR A 413 -7.89 0.51 -21.66
C THR A 413 -8.65 1.75 -21.21
N PHE A 414 -8.65 2.06 -19.90
CA PHE A 414 -9.25 3.26 -19.33
C PHE A 414 -8.20 4.31 -19.02
N SER A 415 -8.32 5.50 -19.62
CA SER A 415 -7.33 6.58 -19.51
C SER A 415 -7.30 7.25 -18.13
N TYR A 416 -8.40 7.20 -17.39
CA TYR A 416 -8.58 7.85 -16.09
C TYR A 416 -8.10 7.03 -14.89
N GLU A 417 -7.82 5.73 -15.08
CA GLU A 417 -7.27 4.87 -14.03
C GLU A 417 -5.79 5.19 -13.76
N GLY A 418 -5.33 4.95 -12.53
CA GLY A 418 -3.99 5.26 -12.08
C GLY A 418 -3.71 6.76 -11.98
N SER A 419 -2.45 7.11 -11.74
CA SER A 419 -2.09 8.48 -11.36
C SER A 419 -0.75 8.96 -11.90
N GLY A 420 -0.71 10.25 -12.23
CA GLY A 420 0.50 10.92 -12.71
C GLY A 420 0.95 10.53 -14.11
N ASN A 421 2.12 11.06 -14.49
CA ASN A 421 2.74 10.80 -15.78
C ASN A 421 3.78 9.69 -15.65
N TRP A 422 4.02 9.00 -16.76
CA TRP A 422 5.17 8.10 -16.86
C TRP A 422 6.48 8.87 -16.61
N PRO A 423 7.42 8.31 -15.83
CA PRO A 423 8.73 8.90 -15.61
C PRO A 423 9.51 9.11 -16.91
N ARG A 424 10.47 10.05 -16.91
CA ARG A 424 11.42 10.21 -18.02
C ARG A 424 12.39 9.03 -18.02
N GLY A 425 12.76 8.50 -19.18
CA GLY A 425 13.66 7.34 -19.25
C GLY A 425 13.91 6.83 -20.67
N SER A 426 14.44 5.60 -20.76
CA SER A 426 14.72 4.91 -22.03
C SER A 426 14.08 3.51 -22.03
N TYR A 427 12.81 3.44 -22.46
CA TYR A 427 12.02 2.21 -22.48
C TYR A 427 10.79 2.36 -23.39
N CYS A 428 10.18 1.25 -23.79
CA CYS A 428 8.92 1.26 -24.53
C CYS A 428 7.84 0.39 -23.89
N ILE A 429 6.60 0.68 -24.27
CA ILE A 429 5.38 -0.04 -23.92
C ILE A 429 4.53 -0.21 -25.18
N PHE A 430 3.55 -1.11 -25.14
CA PHE A 430 2.59 -1.24 -26.23
C PHE A 430 1.67 -0.04 -26.30
N GLN A 431 1.37 0.43 -27.51
CA GLN A 431 0.38 1.47 -27.72
C GLN A 431 -1.03 0.92 -27.55
N LYS A 432 -1.87 1.70 -26.87
CA LYS A 432 -3.33 1.52 -26.88
C LYS A 432 -3.99 2.88 -27.06
N TRP A 433 -4.72 3.06 -28.15
CA TRP A 433 -5.25 4.34 -28.62
C TRP A 433 -4.14 5.34 -28.94
N SER A 434 -3.86 6.27 -28.02
CA SER A 434 -2.78 7.25 -28.15
C SER A 434 -1.68 6.97 -27.13
N CYS A 435 -0.45 7.36 -27.47
CA CYS A 435 0.66 7.25 -26.53
C CYS A 435 0.46 8.16 -25.32
N PRO A 436 0.78 7.69 -24.10
CA PRO A 436 0.79 8.54 -22.91
C PRO A 436 1.73 9.73 -23.06
N SER A 437 1.50 10.77 -22.26
CA SER A 437 2.30 12.00 -22.31
C SER A 437 3.81 11.73 -22.20
N GLY A 438 4.59 12.34 -23.09
CA GLY A 438 6.05 12.20 -23.16
C GLY A 438 6.56 11.03 -24.00
N PHE A 439 5.69 10.11 -24.44
CA PHE A 439 6.07 9.04 -25.36
C PHE A 439 5.96 9.48 -26.83
N GLN A 440 6.81 8.88 -27.66
CA GLN A 440 6.74 8.97 -29.11
C GLN A 440 6.23 7.65 -29.69
N THR A 441 5.42 7.74 -30.74
CA THR A 441 4.87 6.57 -31.43
C THR A 441 5.89 5.98 -32.40
N GLY A 442 5.87 4.66 -32.52
CA GLY A 442 6.49 3.91 -33.60
C GLY A 442 5.82 2.56 -33.81
N SER A 443 6.34 1.76 -34.73
CA SER A 443 5.85 0.41 -34.99
C SER A 443 6.97 -0.52 -35.41
N VAL A 444 6.76 -1.81 -35.13
CA VAL A 444 7.51 -2.91 -35.74
C VAL A 444 6.51 -3.67 -36.63
N TYR A 445 6.94 -4.04 -37.83
CA TYR A 445 6.17 -4.78 -38.80
C TYR A 445 6.92 -6.04 -39.18
N TRP A 446 6.29 -7.17 -38.89
CA TRP A 446 6.70 -8.50 -39.28
C TRP A 446 5.95 -8.89 -40.55
N ASP A 447 6.70 -9.25 -41.58
CA ASP A 447 6.19 -9.91 -42.78
C ASP A 447 6.11 -11.41 -42.49
N ASP A 448 4.94 -11.84 -42.03
CA ASP A 448 4.69 -13.22 -41.57
C ASP A 448 4.48 -14.15 -42.79
N GLU A 449 4.35 -15.46 -42.56
CA GLU A 449 4.25 -16.47 -43.65
C GLU A 449 3.07 -16.17 -44.61
N ASP A 450 3.36 -16.16 -45.92
CA ASP A 450 2.38 -15.82 -46.98
C ASP A 450 1.40 -16.95 -47.32
N ASN A 451 1.71 -18.21 -46.96
CA ASN A 451 0.94 -19.39 -47.34
C ASN A 451 0.45 -20.19 -46.12
N GLY A 452 -0.87 -20.19 -45.84
CA GLY A 452 -1.43 -21.03 -44.77
C GLY A 452 -1.36 -20.41 -43.37
N ASN A 453 -1.25 -19.09 -43.29
CA ASN A 453 -1.14 -18.31 -42.06
C ASN A 453 -2.39 -18.40 -41.16
N ASP A 454 -2.18 -18.88 -39.93
CA ASP A 454 -3.20 -18.97 -38.87
C ASP A 454 -3.06 -17.89 -37.78
N ASN A 455 -2.53 -16.70 -38.13
CA ASN A 455 -2.45 -15.54 -37.23
C ASN A 455 -3.81 -15.27 -36.57
N THR A 456 -3.84 -15.24 -35.24
CA THR A 456 -5.06 -14.96 -34.48
C THR A 456 -4.81 -14.03 -33.31
N VAL A 457 -5.80 -13.17 -33.03
CA VAL A 457 -5.84 -12.32 -31.83
C VAL A 457 -7.11 -12.57 -31.05
N SER A 458 -7.02 -12.47 -29.72
CA SER A 458 -8.18 -12.57 -28.82
C SER A 458 -7.99 -11.70 -27.58
N GLY A 459 -9.10 -11.34 -26.93
CA GLY A 459 -9.10 -10.49 -25.74
C GLY A 459 -8.74 -9.03 -26.04
N SER A 460 -8.05 -8.36 -25.12
CA SER A 460 -7.53 -7.01 -25.31
C SER A 460 -6.07 -7.04 -25.77
N TYR A 461 -5.76 -6.34 -26.84
CA TYR A 461 -4.44 -6.33 -27.46
C TYR A 461 -3.99 -4.90 -27.86
N PRO A 462 -2.67 -4.70 -28.09
CA PRO A 462 -2.11 -3.45 -28.58
C PRO A 462 -2.74 -3.00 -29.89
N ASP A 463 -2.69 -1.69 -30.15
CA ASP A 463 -3.07 -1.21 -31.48
C ASP A 463 -2.08 -1.72 -32.53
N GLY A 464 -2.61 -2.11 -33.67
CA GLY A 464 -1.84 -2.82 -34.69
C GLY A 464 -2.69 -3.34 -35.84
N VAL A 465 -2.03 -4.05 -36.74
CA VAL A 465 -2.65 -4.83 -37.82
C VAL A 465 -2.24 -6.28 -37.58
N TYR A 466 -3.22 -7.18 -37.56
CA TYR A 466 -3.04 -8.60 -37.21
C TYR A 466 -3.76 -9.47 -38.24
N ASN A 467 -3.42 -9.28 -39.51
CA ASN A 467 -4.01 -10.02 -40.62
C ASN A 467 -2.97 -11.03 -41.15
N THR A 468 -2.78 -11.10 -42.46
CA THR A 468 -1.68 -11.87 -43.06
C THR A 468 -0.33 -11.46 -42.49
N ASN A 469 -0.11 -10.17 -42.21
CA ASN A 469 1.11 -9.69 -41.59
C ASN A 469 0.82 -9.03 -40.24
N THR A 470 1.87 -8.86 -39.46
CA THR A 470 1.75 -8.31 -38.11
C THR A 470 2.41 -6.94 -38.03
N ARG A 471 1.64 -5.90 -37.70
CA ARG A 471 2.17 -4.61 -37.26
C ARG A 471 1.74 -4.35 -35.84
N ILE A 472 2.68 -4.05 -34.95
CA ILE A 472 2.36 -3.57 -33.60
C ILE A 472 2.84 -2.13 -33.44
N TYR A 473 1.99 -1.29 -32.87
CA TYR A 473 2.37 0.06 -32.46
C TYR A 473 2.91 0.08 -31.02
N PHE A 474 3.93 0.92 -30.83
CA PHE A 474 4.62 1.10 -29.58
C PHE A 474 4.65 2.58 -29.20
N CYS A 475 4.75 2.79 -27.90
CA CYS A 475 5.07 4.07 -27.31
C CYS A 475 6.44 3.94 -26.67
N CYS A 476 7.42 4.72 -27.13
CA CYS A 476 8.77 4.74 -26.56
C CYS A 476 9.14 6.09 -25.95
N ARG A 477 9.94 6.05 -24.88
CA ARG A 477 10.67 7.19 -24.32
C ARG A 477 12.16 7.05 -24.56
N SER A 478 12.81 8.17 -24.78
CA SER A 478 14.27 8.30 -24.93
C SER A 478 14.78 9.59 -24.30
N ASP A 479 14.00 10.17 -23.39
CA ASP A 479 14.20 11.50 -22.85
C ASP A 479 14.80 11.52 -21.44
N GLY A 480 15.35 10.38 -20.99
CA GLY A 480 16.01 10.21 -19.69
C GLY A 480 17.16 9.20 -19.73
N ASN A 481 17.92 9.13 -18.64
CA ASN A 481 19.05 8.20 -18.50
C ASN A 481 18.55 6.86 -17.94
N ARG A 482 18.86 5.76 -18.63
CA ARG A 482 18.48 4.40 -18.19
C ARG A 482 19.01 4.01 -16.81
N ARG A 483 20.13 4.61 -16.36
CA ARG A 483 20.76 4.36 -15.05
C ARG A 483 20.21 5.24 -13.94
N THR A 484 19.22 6.08 -14.23
CA THR A 484 18.48 6.81 -13.21
C THR A 484 17.23 5.99 -12.91
N PRO A 485 17.13 5.34 -11.74
CA PRO A 485 16.00 4.48 -11.42
C PRO A 485 14.68 5.25 -11.52
N ILE A 486 13.71 4.69 -12.24
CA ILE A 486 12.35 5.23 -12.31
C ILE A 486 11.47 4.54 -11.26
N LEU A 487 10.48 5.28 -10.75
CA LEU A 487 9.52 4.76 -9.80
C LEU A 487 8.28 4.24 -10.55
N LEU A 488 8.03 2.93 -10.45
CA LEU A 488 6.85 2.23 -10.96
C LEU A 488 6.36 1.25 -9.88
N PRO A 489 5.12 0.73 -9.98
CA PRO A 489 4.62 -0.26 -9.05
C PRO A 489 5.54 -1.49 -9.00
N SER A 490 6.03 -1.82 -7.80
CA SER A 490 7.13 -2.79 -7.61
C SER A 490 6.71 -4.10 -6.93
N ARG A 491 5.39 -4.33 -6.79
CA ARG A 491 4.84 -5.48 -6.03
C ARG A 491 4.80 -6.79 -6.79
N ARG A 492 4.67 -6.73 -8.12
CA ARG A 492 4.63 -7.92 -8.98
C ARG A 492 5.56 -7.74 -10.18
N PRO A 493 6.10 -8.84 -10.72
CA PRO A 493 6.94 -8.75 -11.90
C PRO A 493 6.22 -8.13 -13.09
N PHE A 494 6.97 -7.41 -13.92
CA PHE A 494 6.46 -6.84 -15.17
C PHE A 494 7.56 -6.71 -16.20
N TYR A 495 7.16 -6.50 -17.46
CA TYR A 495 8.08 -6.20 -18.56
C TYR A 495 7.97 -4.75 -19.01
N LEU A 496 9.12 -4.18 -19.39
CA LEU A 496 9.18 -3.08 -20.36
C LEU A 496 10.02 -3.55 -21.54
N PHE A 497 9.86 -2.89 -22.68
CA PHE A 497 10.77 -3.08 -23.80
C PHE A 497 12.02 -2.23 -23.61
N ARG A 498 13.18 -2.79 -23.93
CA ARG A 498 14.41 -2.02 -24.06
C ARG A 498 14.28 -1.09 -25.24
N GLN A 499 14.66 0.19 -25.10
CA GLN A 499 14.51 1.17 -26.17
C GLN A 499 15.81 1.42 -26.96
N SER A 500 16.99 1.18 -26.36
CA SER A 500 18.27 1.46 -27.02
C SER A 500 19.29 0.33 -26.85
N SER A 501 20.36 0.35 -27.65
CA SER A 501 21.48 -0.59 -27.54
C SER A 501 22.25 -0.49 -26.23
N TYR A 502 21.98 0.51 -25.38
CA TYR A 502 22.75 0.72 -24.15
C TYR A 502 22.32 -0.16 -22.97
N GLY A 503 21.13 -0.76 -23.01
CA GLY A 503 20.61 -1.66 -21.97
C GLY A 503 19.24 -1.27 -21.43
N CYS A 504 18.74 -2.01 -20.45
CA CYS A 504 17.46 -1.73 -19.79
C CYS A 504 17.48 -0.47 -18.90
N GLN A 505 16.30 0.14 -18.76
CA GLN A 505 15.99 1.15 -17.75
C GLN A 505 16.07 0.52 -16.35
N GLU A 506 16.60 1.23 -15.37
CA GLU A 506 16.55 0.79 -13.97
C GLU A 506 15.21 1.22 -13.37
N VAL A 507 14.59 0.34 -12.58
CA VAL A 507 13.36 0.61 -11.82
C VAL A 507 13.69 0.47 -10.34
N LEU A 508 13.27 1.46 -9.54
CA LEU A 508 13.54 1.47 -8.11
C LEU A 508 12.90 0.23 -7.43
N ASN A 509 13.64 -0.40 -6.52
CA ASN A 509 13.23 -1.60 -5.77
C ASN A 509 12.92 -2.85 -6.62
N MET A 510 13.37 -2.86 -7.87
CA MET A 510 13.23 -4.00 -8.76
C MET A 510 14.58 -4.42 -9.32
N ARG A 511 14.81 -5.72 -9.42
CA ARG A 511 15.92 -6.29 -10.16
C ARG A 511 15.53 -6.49 -11.62
N VAL A 512 16.38 -6.03 -12.53
CA VAL A 512 16.18 -6.18 -13.98
C VAL A 512 16.98 -7.34 -14.56
N THR A 513 16.35 -8.13 -15.43
CA THR A 513 16.98 -9.16 -16.27
C THR A 513 16.73 -8.82 -17.73
N GLU A 514 17.80 -8.72 -18.52
CA GLU A 514 17.68 -8.50 -19.97
C GLU A 514 17.37 -9.81 -20.67
N GLU A 515 16.36 -9.77 -21.53
CA GLU A 515 15.80 -10.93 -22.20
C GLU A 515 15.55 -10.60 -23.67
N TYR A 516 15.46 -11.61 -24.54
CA TYR A 516 15.14 -11.38 -25.94
C TYR A 516 14.29 -12.49 -26.54
N TYR A 517 13.56 -12.14 -27.59
CA TYR A 517 12.97 -13.07 -28.53
C TYR A 517 13.38 -12.66 -29.95
N LEU A 518 13.83 -13.64 -30.74
CA LEU A 518 14.14 -13.55 -32.16
C LEU A 518 13.05 -14.30 -32.90
N TRP A 519 12.34 -13.59 -33.77
CA TRP A 519 11.43 -14.17 -34.75
C TRP A 519 12.25 -14.62 -35.97
N ASP A 520 11.93 -15.79 -36.50
CA ASP A 520 12.35 -16.24 -37.84
C ASP A 520 11.22 -15.81 -38.78
N ASP A 521 11.43 -14.68 -39.45
CA ASP A 521 10.44 -14.05 -40.32
C ASP A 521 10.65 -14.54 -41.78
N GLU A 522 9.77 -14.16 -42.71
CA GLU A 522 9.74 -14.73 -44.07
C GLU A 522 11.11 -14.71 -44.76
N ASN A 523 11.47 -15.83 -45.40
CA ASN A 523 12.79 -16.00 -46.03
C ASN A 523 12.85 -15.47 -47.47
N SER A 524 11.71 -15.13 -48.07
CA SER A 524 11.58 -14.67 -49.46
C SER A 524 10.67 -13.43 -49.62
N TYR A 525 11.17 -12.37 -50.27
CA TYR A 525 10.44 -11.09 -50.43
C TYR A 525 10.02 -10.37 -49.12
N ASN A 526 10.72 -10.64 -48.04
CA ASN A 526 10.51 -10.02 -46.72
C ASN A 526 10.55 -8.48 -46.73
N ASP A 527 9.44 -7.87 -46.30
CA ASP A 527 9.23 -6.42 -46.12
C ASP A 527 9.22 -5.97 -44.64
N ASP A 528 9.91 -6.69 -43.75
CA ASP A 528 10.14 -6.37 -42.33
C ASP A 528 10.61 -4.92 -42.19
N THR A 529 9.88 -4.15 -41.40
CA THR A 529 10.15 -2.71 -41.28
C THR A 529 9.88 -2.16 -39.90
N ASN A 530 10.73 -1.23 -39.50
CA ASN A 530 10.55 -0.42 -38.32
C ASN A 530 10.19 1.03 -38.71
N TRP A 531 9.32 1.67 -37.93
CA TRP A 531 8.94 3.07 -38.14
C TRP A 531 8.86 3.82 -36.82
N GLY A 532 9.22 5.11 -36.82
CA GLY A 532 9.10 5.99 -35.66
C GLY A 532 9.95 5.53 -34.46
N SER A 533 9.43 5.72 -33.25
CA SER A 533 10.09 5.28 -32.02
C SER A 533 9.60 3.90 -31.59
N HIS A 534 10.46 2.89 -31.74
CA HIS A 534 10.14 1.48 -31.49
C HIS A 534 11.14 0.84 -30.49
N PRO A 535 10.84 -0.34 -29.93
CA PRO A 535 11.78 -1.11 -29.12
C PRO A 535 13.11 -1.34 -29.83
N TYR A 536 14.18 -1.52 -29.05
CA TYR A 536 15.49 -1.87 -29.58
C TYR A 536 15.41 -3.20 -30.31
N ASP A 537 15.62 -3.11 -31.61
CA ASP A 537 15.67 -4.23 -32.52
C ASP A 537 17.11 -4.44 -32.98
N SER A 538 17.61 -5.65 -32.78
CA SER A 538 18.98 -6.05 -33.14
C SER A 538 19.00 -7.18 -34.16
N GLY A 539 17.87 -7.39 -34.84
CA GLY A 539 17.73 -8.34 -35.93
C GLY A 539 18.58 -7.96 -37.15
N ASP A 540 18.67 -8.87 -38.12
CA ASP A 540 19.53 -8.73 -39.30
C ASP A 540 18.80 -8.19 -40.55
N GLY A 541 17.63 -7.56 -40.35
CA GLY A 541 16.82 -6.92 -41.39
C GLY A 541 15.95 -7.89 -42.20
N ARG A 542 16.01 -9.19 -41.89
CA ARG A 542 15.07 -10.22 -42.35
C ARG A 542 14.35 -10.92 -41.19
N ASN A 543 14.67 -10.50 -39.98
CA ASN A 543 14.24 -11.11 -38.75
C ASN A 543 14.22 -10.00 -37.72
N HIS A 544 13.20 -9.97 -36.89
CA HIS A 544 13.18 -9.08 -35.75
C HIS A 544 13.77 -9.73 -34.50
N LYS A 545 14.66 -9.02 -33.80
CA LYS A 545 15.16 -9.44 -32.48
C LYS A 545 14.91 -8.35 -31.45
N LEU A 546 13.77 -8.46 -30.76
CA LEU A 546 13.37 -7.49 -29.74
C LEU A 546 13.88 -7.88 -28.36
N TRP A 547 14.24 -6.84 -27.60
CA TRP A 547 14.75 -6.98 -26.24
C TRP A 547 13.73 -6.52 -25.20
N TYR A 548 13.62 -7.35 -24.16
CA TYR A 548 12.75 -7.20 -23.02
C TYR A 548 13.56 -6.94 -21.76
N CYS A 549 12.97 -6.18 -20.85
CA CYS A 549 13.48 -5.92 -19.53
C CYS A 549 12.50 -6.52 -18.53
N TYR A 550 12.83 -7.69 -17.98
CA TYR A 550 12.04 -8.32 -16.93
C TYR A 550 12.40 -7.71 -15.59
N TYR A 551 11.44 -7.09 -14.93
CA TYR A 551 11.61 -6.53 -13.59
C TYR A 551 10.91 -7.43 -12.59
N GLN A 552 11.62 -7.81 -11.52
CA GLN A 552 11.06 -8.55 -10.39
C GLN A 552 11.37 -7.83 -9.08
N PRO A 553 10.50 -7.93 -8.07
CA PRO A 553 10.75 -7.37 -6.75
C PRO A 553 12.08 -7.88 -6.17
N ASN A 554 12.79 -7.02 -5.43
CA ASN A 554 14.05 -7.35 -4.78
C ASN A 554 13.93 -8.41 -3.68
#